data_AF-A0A930ZIC9-F1
#
_entry.id   AF-A0A930ZIC9-F1
#
_cell.length_a   1.000
_cell.length_b   1.000
_cell.length_c   1.000
_cell.angle_alpha   90.00
_cell.angle_beta   90.00
_cell.angle_gamma   90.00
#
_symmetry.space_group_name_H-M   'P 1'
#
loop_
_entity.id
_entity.type
_entity.pdbx_description
1 polymer ?
#
loop_
_entity_poly.entity_id
_entity_poly.type
_entity_poly.pdbx_seq_one_letter_code
_entity_poly.pdbx_strand_id
1 'polypeptide(L)'
;MTDPTPEQVVQRVRGGRLDCRTGILLLEVRQLGREKELAARLNLDAVDYAEWRLNKTAPEQRFLGLTKETLVQELDEICLLKTPANALLLYNFDVGLAYLPYLERPYVWNFLRDSFRKRPKALVVAMPAAAEHLLPSKAEVVIWRSGERVTGVI
;
A
#
# COMPACT_ATOMS: atom_id res chain seq x y z
N MET A 1 -13.41 8.19 18.25
CA MET A 1 -13.46 8.31 16.78
C MET A 1 -13.52 6.91 16.23
N THR A 2 -14.58 6.57 15.50
CA THR A 2 -14.73 5.26 14.86
C THR A 2 -13.74 5.20 13.69
N ASP A 3 -12.93 4.16 13.60
CA ASP A 3 -12.00 4.00 12.48
C ASP A 3 -12.81 3.82 11.17
N PRO A 4 -12.34 4.38 10.03
CA PRO A 4 -13.09 4.33 8.79
C PRO A 4 -13.13 2.89 8.24
N THR A 5 -14.24 2.57 7.58
CA THR A 5 -14.44 1.31 6.87
C THR A 5 -13.56 1.23 5.61
N PRO A 6 -13.28 0.03 5.09
CA PRO A 6 -12.52 -0.14 3.84
C PRO A 6 -13.13 0.63 2.67
N GLU A 7 -14.46 0.64 2.57
CA GLU A 7 -15.20 1.36 1.53
C GLU A 7 -15.00 2.87 1.64
N GLN A 8 -15.00 3.41 2.87
CA GLN A 8 -14.76 4.84 3.11
C GLN A 8 -13.33 5.23 2.72
N VAL A 9 -12.32 4.43 3.09
CA VAL A 9 -10.93 4.69 2.71
C VAL A 9 -10.80 4.64 1.18
N VAL A 10 -11.35 3.62 0.53
CA VAL A 10 -11.31 3.51 -0.94
C VAL A 10 -11.99 4.70 -1.61
N GLN A 11 -13.20 5.09 -1.17
CA GLN A 11 -13.90 6.25 -1.71
C GLN A 11 -13.10 7.54 -1.52
N ARG A 12 -12.47 7.71 -0.36
CA ARG A 12 -11.66 8.89 -0.02
C ARG A 12 -10.45 9.00 -0.93
N VAL A 13 -9.72 7.90 -1.11
CA VAL A 13 -8.52 7.81 -1.96
C VAL A 13 -8.87 7.93 -3.44
N ARG A 14 -10.03 7.41 -3.85
CA ARG A 14 -10.54 7.58 -5.23
C ARG A 14 -11.03 9.01 -5.49
N GLY A 15 -11.56 9.69 -4.47
CA GLY A 15 -12.05 11.05 -4.59
C GLY A 15 -10.95 12.05 -4.95
N GLY A 16 -11.27 13.04 -5.80
CA GLY A 16 -10.35 14.10 -6.20
C GLY A 16 -10.03 15.14 -5.12
N ARG A 17 -10.36 14.87 -3.86
CA ARG A 17 -10.16 15.80 -2.73
C ARG A 17 -8.83 15.61 -1.99
N LEU A 18 -8.11 14.52 -2.27
CA LEU A 18 -6.79 14.28 -1.70
C LEU A 18 -5.71 14.55 -2.74
N ASP A 19 -4.72 15.37 -2.36
CA ASP A 19 -3.50 15.58 -3.16
C ASP A 19 -2.73 14.27 -3.35
N CYS A 20 -2.68 13.44 -2.30
CA CYS A 20 -2.07 12.12 -2.30
C CYS A 20 -3.15 11.05 -2.22
N ARG A 21 -3.34 10.32 -3.31
CA ARG A 21 -4.34 9.26 -3.43
C ARG A 21 -3.75 7.93 -2.97
N THR A 22 -3.32 7.85 -1.71
CA THR A 22 -2.94 6.57 -1.09
C THR A 22 -3.69 6.29 0.20
N GLY A 23 -3.91 5.01 0.52
CA GLY A 23 -4.51 4.57 1.78
C GLY A 23 -3.95 3.23 2.24
N ILE A 24 -4.28 2.86 3.48
CA ILE A 24 -3.83 1.63 4.13
C ILE A 24 -5.06 0.85 4.61
N LEU A 25 -5.14 -0.43 4.24
CA LEU A 25 -6.08 -1.39 4.82
C LEU A 25 -5.33 -2.29 5.79
N LEU A 26 -5.81 -2.36 7.03
CA LEU A 26 -5.23 -3.25 8.04
C LEU A 26 -6.03 -4.55 8.08
N LEU A 27 -5.40 -5.66 7.69
CA LEU A 27 -6.03 -6.97 7.60
C LEU A 27 -5.77 -7.81 8.85
N GLU A 28 -6.81 -8.41 9.40
CA GLU A 28 -6.71 -9.51 10.36
C GLU A 28 -6.16 -10.77 9.69
N VAL A 29 -5.59 -11.66 10.52
CA VAL A 29 -5.06 -12.95 10.08
C VAL A 29 -6.08 -13.76 9.26
N ARG A 30 -7.39 -13.60 9.55
CA ARG A 30 -8.47 -14.31 8.85
C ARG A 30 -8.71 -13.81 7.42
N GLN A 31 -8.31 -12.58 7.12
CA GLN A 31 -8.45 -11.98 5.79
C GLN A 31 -7.18 -12.11 4.95
N LEU A 32 -6.05 -12.52 5.55
CA LEU A 32 -4.82 -12.78 4.81
C LEU A 32 -5.03 -13.93 3.82
N GLY A 33 -4.57 -13.75 2.59
CA GLY A 33 -4.80 -14.67 1.46
C GLY A 33 -6.13 -14.45 0.73
N ARG A 34 -7.00 -13.54 1.22
CA ARG A 34 -8.27 -13.16 0.57
C ARG A 34 -8.24 -11.76 -0.05
N GLU A 35 -7.06 -11.22 -0.28
CA GLU A 35 -6.88 -9.85 -0.76
C GLU A 35 -7.46 -9.66 -2.17
N LYS A 36 -7.40 -10.69 -3.02
CA LYS A 36 -8.05 -10.67 -4.34
C LYS A 36 -9.57 -10.56 -4.24
N GLU A 37 -10.19 -11.29 -3.31
CA GLU A 37 -11.63 -11.21 -3.05
C GLU A 37 -12.00 -9.84 -2.49
N LEU A 38 -11.19 -9.32 -1.56
CA LEU A 38 -11.36 -8.00 -0.98
C LEU A 38 -11.26 -6.90 -2.05
N ALA A 39 -10.28 -6.98 -2.94
CA ALA A 39 -10.11 -6.06 -4.06
C ALA A 39 -11.34 -6.08 -4.99
N ALA A 40 -11.81 -7.28 -5.36
CA ALA A 40 -13.00 -7.44 -6.19
C ALA A 40 -14.24 -6.81 -5.53
N ARG A 41 -14.45 -7.07 -4.23
CA ARG A 41 -15.55 -6.47 -3.45
C ARG A 41 -15.49 -4.93 -3.42
N LEU A 42 -14.28 -4.38 -3.33
CA LEU A 42 -14.04 -2.93 -3.29
C LEU A 42 -13.90 -2.28 -4.68
N ASN A 43 -14.06 -3.08 -5.76
CA ASN A 43 -13.86 -2.66 -7.14
C ASN A 43 -12.47 -2.01 -7.37
N LEU A 44 -11.44 -2.71 -6.91
CA LEU A 44 -10.02 -2.39 -7.07
C LEU A 44 -9.33 -3.49 -7.88
N ASP A 45 -8.30 -3.13 -8.64
CA ASP A 45 -7.43 -4.15 -9.23
C ASP A 45 -6.39 -4.61 -8.20
N ALA A 46 -6.35 -5.91 -7.93
CA ALA A 46 -5.40 -6.50 -7.00
C ALA A 46 -4.01 -6.66 -7.64
N VAL A 47 -2.97 -6.28 -6.92
CA VAL A 47 -1.57 -6.46 -7.30
C VAL A 47 -0.82 -7.12 -6.14
N ASP A 48 -0.26 -8.30 -6.38
CA ASP A 48 0.68 -8.93 -5.45
C ASP A 48 2.06 -8.29 -5.63
N TYR A 49 2.56 -7.59 -4.62
CA TYR A 49 3.89 -6.99 -4.71
C TYR A 49 5.00 -8.04 -4.88
N ALA A 50 4.91 -9.16 -4.15
CA ALA A 50 5.93 -10.20 -4.16
C ALA A 50 5.97 -10.89 -5.54
N GLU A 51 4.81 -11.29 -6.07
CA GLU A 51 4.72 -11.90 -7.41
C GLU A 51 5.17 -10.92 -8.50
N TRP A 52 4.72 -9.66 -8.43
CA TRP A 52 5.10 -8.62 -9.38
C TRP A 52 6.62 -8.40 -9.41
N ARG A 53 7.27 -8.37 -8.25
CA ARG A 53 8.72 -8.19 -8.14
C ARG A 53 9.49 -9.42 -8.61
N LEU A 54 9.02 -10.63 -8.28
CA LEU A 54 9.62 -11.88 -8.76
C LEU A 54 9.62 -11.95 -10.28
N ASN A 55 8.53 -11.55 -10.93
CA ASN A 55 8.43 -11.50 -12.40
C ASN A 55 9.38 -10.51 -13.06
N LYS A 56 9.90 -9.52 -12.32
CA LYS A 56 10.92 -8.57 -12.80
C LYS A 56 12.35 -9.04 -12.57
N THR A 57 12.55 -10.07 -11.75
CA THR A 57 13.88 -10.52 -11.36
C THR A 57 14.46 -11.40 -12.47
N ALA A 58 15.69 -11.12 -12.89
CA ALA A 58 16.35 -11.96 -13.89
C ALA A 58 16.59 -13.38 -13.32
N PRO A 59 16.57 -14.44 -14.16
CA PRO A 59 16.69 -15.83 -13.69
C PRO A 59 17.93 -16.14 -12.85
N GLU A 60 19.00 -15.35 -12.98
CA GLU A 60 20.27 -15.51 -12.25
C GLU A 60 20.49 -14.50 -11.13
N GLN A 61 19.55 -13.57 -10.93
CA GLN A 61 19.70 -12.50 -9.95
C GLN A 61 19.31 -12.98 -8.55
N ARG A 62 20.31 -13.20 -7.69
CA ARG A 62 20.13 -13.68 -6.30
C ARG A 62 19.79 -12.59 -5.28
N PHE A 63 20.01 -11.32 -5.61
CA PHE A 63 19.80 -10.20 -4.70
C PHE A 63 18.91 -9.13 -5.35
N LEU A 64 17.90 -8.67 -4.60
CA LEU A 64 16.89 -7.73 -5.09
C LEU A 64 17.36 -6.26 -5.06
N GLY A 65 18.46 -5.97 -4.35
CA GLY A 65 19.06 -4.62 -4.30
C GLY A 65 18.09 -3.52 -3.84
N LEU A 66 17.08 -3.88 -3.04
CA LEU A 66 16.01 -2.96 -2.64
C LEU A 66 16.53 -1.90 -1.66
N THR A 67 16.48 -0.65 -2.09
CA THR A 67 16.61 0.56 -1.27
C THR A 67 15.26 1.29 -1.20
N LYS A 68 15.12 2.25 -0.28
CA LYS A 68 13.91 3.08 -0.17
C LYS A 68 13.56 3.81 -1.48
N GLU A 69 14.56 4.27 -2.24
CA GLU A 69 14.35 4.93 -3.54
C GLU A 69 13.82 3.96 -4.58
N THR A 70 14.41 2.76 -4.66
CA THR A 70 13.94 1.73 -5.61
C THR A 70 12.54 1.27 -5.27
N LEU A 71 12.20 1.11 -3.98
CA LEU A 71 10.86 0.71 -3.55
C LEU A 71 9.82 1.76 -3.95
N VAL A 72 10.15 3.05 -3.79
CA VAL A 72 9.29 4.15 -4.25
C VAL A 72 9.11 4.15 -5.77
N GLN A 73 10.19 3.92 -6.53
CA GLN A 73 10.11 3.80 -7.99
C GLN A 73 9.22 2.63 -8.42
N GLU A 74 9.30 1.50 -7.73
CA GLU A 74 8.45 0.33 -8.01
C GLU A 74 6.97 0.62 -7.76
N LEU A 75 6.65 1.35 -6.70
CA LEU A 75 5.27 1.80 -6.45
C LEU A 75 4.76 2.71 -7.57
N ASP A 76 5.62 3.57 -8.11
CA ASP A 76 5.28 4.40 -9.27
C ASP A 76 4.97 3.55 -10.51
N GLU A 77 5.80 2.55 -10.79
CA GLU A 77 5.60 1.62 -11.91
C GLU A 77 4.31 0.80 -11.75
N ILE A 78 4.00 0.34 -10.54
CA ILE A 78 2.75 -0.37 -10.23
C ILE A 78 1.55 0.53 -10.54
N CYS A 79 1.60 1.81 -10.17
CA CYS A 79 0.55 2.77 -10.50
C CYS A 79 0.38 3.03 -12.00
N LEU A 80 1.38 2.72 -12.83
CA LEU A 80 1.35 2.86 -14.29
C LEU A 80 0.88 1.60 -15.03
N LEU A 81 0.65 0.48 -14.34
CA LEU A 81 0.14 -0.75 -14.95
C LEU A 81 -1.14 -0.48 -15.77
N LYS A 82 -1.39 -1.23 -16.83
CA LYS A 82 -2.66 -1.13 -17.57
C LYS A 82 -3.68 -2.03 -16.89
N THR A 83 -4.55 -1.44 -16.08
CA THR A 83 -5.63 -2.16 -15.39
C THR A 83 -6.93 -1.35 -15.55
N PRO A 84 -8.11 -2.00 -15.53
CA PRO A 84 -9.37 -1.33 -15.83
C PRO A 84 -9.83 -0.33 -14.75
N ALA A 85 -9.47 -0.55 -13.48
CA ALA A 85 -9.85 0.33 -12.39
C ALA A 85 -8.89 1.53 -12.22
N ASN A 86 -9.44 2.64 -11.74
CA ASN A 86 -8.69 3.85 -11.41
C ASN A 86 -8.03 3.80 -10.02
N ALA A 87 -8.00 2.62 -9.40
CA ALA A 87 -7.47 2.37 -8.07
C ALA A 87 -6.96 0.93 -7.96
N LEU A 88 -5.86 0.74 -7.23
CA LEU A 88 -5.18 -0.54 -7.04
C LEU A 88 -5.23 -0.95 -5.57
N LEU A 89 -5.36 -2.25 -5.30
CA LEU A 89 -5.06 -2.85 -4.01
C LEU A 89 -3.71 -3.57 -4.12
N LEU A 90 -2.69 -3.03 -3.45
CA LEU A 90 -1.38 -3.66 -3.34
C LEU A 90 -1.31 -4.48 -2.05
N TYR A 91 -1.05 -5.77 -2.16
CA TYR A 91 -0.85 -6.66 -1.01
C TYR A 91 0.53 -7.32 -1.05
N ASN A 92 0.93 -7.95 0.06
CA ASN A 92 2.28 -8.49 0.28
C ASN A 92 3.40 -7.42 0.19
N PHE A 93 3.06 -6.15 0.40
CA PHE A 93 4.03 -5.06 0.39
C PHE A 93 4.94 -5.05 1.63
N ASP A 94 4.50 -5.71 2.69
CA ASP A 94 5.29 -6.01 3.88
C ASP A 94 6.61 -6.73 3.53
N VAL A 95 6.63 -7.57 2.49
CA VAL A 95 7.87 -8.21 1.99
C VAL A 95 8.91 -7.18 1.54
N GLY A 96 8.49 -6.16 0.79
CA GLY A 96 9.39 -5.09 0.34
C GLY A 96 9.88 -4.22 1.50
N LEU A 97 8.97 -3.89 2.43
CA LEU A 97 9.31 -3.10 3.62
C LEU A 97 10.22 -3.86 4.60
N ALA A 98 10.07 -5.17 4.72
CA ALA A 98 10.90 -6.02 5.57
C ALA A 98 12.36 -6.06 5.10
N TYR A 99 12.59 -5.94 3.78
CA TYR A 99 13.92 -5.87 3.20
C TYR A 99 14.64 -4.55 3.52
N LEU A 100 13.89 -3.47 3.78
CA LEU A 100 14.47 -2.19 4.14
C LEU A 100 14.99 -2.17 5.59
N PRO A 101 16.11 -1.47 5.84
CA PRO A 101 16.53 -1.15 7.20
C PRO A 101 15.42 -0.42 7.96
N TYR A 102 15.28 -0.71 9.26
CA TYR A 102 14.21 -0.15 10.09
C TYR A 102 14.10 1.38 10.01
N LEU A 103 15.23 2.09 9.97
CA LEU A 103 15.30 3.55 9.90
C LEU A 103 14.82 4.13 8.56
N GLU A 104 14.75 3.31 7.51
CA GLU A 104 14.32 3.76 6.18
C GLU A 104 12.84 3.55 5.91
N ARG A 105 12.16 2.69 6.68
CA ARG A 105 10.72 2.41 6.51
C ARG A 105 9.84 3.66 6.68
N PRO A 106 10.09 4.56 7.66
CA PRO A 106 9.32 5.79 7.78
C PRO A 106 9.39 6.68 6.54
N TYR A 107 10.50 6.65 5.80
CA TYR A 107 10.63 7.43 4.57
C TYR A 107 9.58 7.01 3.53
N VAL A 108 9.38 5.70 3.34
CA VAL A 108 8.41 5.17 2.38
C VAL A 108 6.99 5.58 2.77
N TRP A 109 6.63 5.47 4.05
CA TRP A 109 5.31 5.88 4.52
C TRP A 109 5.09 7.39 4.41
N ASN A 110 6.07 8.22 4.78
CA ASN A 110 5.98 9.67 4.62
C ASN A 110 5.87 10.07 3.14
N PHE A 111 6.61 9.39 2.26
CA PHE A 111 6.50 9.60 0.82
C PHE A 111 5.09 9.27 0.31
N LEU A 112 4.54 8.11 0.69
CA LEU A 112 3.16 7.72 0.34
C LEU A 112 2.13 8.70 0.87
N ARG A 113 2.36 9.28 2.06
CA ARG A 113 1.46 10.25 2.67
C ARG A 113 1.50 11.60 1.96
N ASP A 114 2.68 12.14 1.70
CA ASP A 114 2.88 13.57 1.42
C ASP A 114 3.29 13.88 -0.03
N SER A 115 4.01 12.95 -0.65
CA SER A 115 4.70 13.17 -1.93
C SER A 115 4.19 12.30 -3.07
N PHE A 116 3.40 11.27 -2.78
CA PHE A 116 2.77 10.37 -3.77
C PHE A 116 1.57 11.02 -4.48
N ARG A 117 1.83 12.21 -5.05
CA ARG A 117 0.85 13.03 -5.78
C ARG A 117 0.91 12.72 -7.26
N LYS A 118 -0.17 13.04 -7.98
CA LYS A 118 -0.23 13.05 -9.46
C LYS A 118 -0.01 11.68 -10.15
N ARG A 119 -0.28 10.57 -9.47
CA ARG A 119 -0.32 9.25 -10.12
C ARG A 119 -1.70 9.02 -10.75
N PRO A 120 -1.78 8.35 -11.91
CA PRO A 120 -3.04 8.14 -12.61
C PRO A 120 -4.03 7.30 -11.78
N LYS A 121 -3.50 6.46 -10.88
CA LYS A 121 -4.28 5.56 -10.03
C LYS A 121 -4.10 5.86 -8.56
N ALA A 122 -5.20 5.69 -7.84
CA ALA A 122 -5.20 5.57 -6.40
C ALA A 122 -4.49 4.27 -5.97
N LEU A 123 -3.74 4.29 -4.87
CA LEU A 123 -3.04 3.13 -4.34
C LEU A 123 -3.52 2.83 -2.93
N VAL A 124 -4.05 1.64 -2.72
CA VAL A 124 -4.45 1.17 -1.40
C VAL A 124 -3.54 0.02 -1.02
N VAL A 125 -2.81 0.15 0.08
CA VAL A 125 -1.86 -0.86 0.55
C VAL A 125 -2.53 -1.71 1.63
N ALA A 126 -2.68 -3.00 1.36
CA ALA A 126 -3.10 -3.98 2.35
C ALA A 126 -1.90 -4.42 3.18
N MET A 127 -2.00 -4.28 4.49
CA MET A 127 -0.97 -4.66 5.46
C MET A 127 -1.56 -5.57 6.54
N PRO A 128 -0.86 -6.61 6.98
CA PRO A 128 -1.28 -7.38 8.15
C PRO A 128 -1.30 -6.49 9.40
N ALA A 129 -2.40 -6.49 10.15
CA ALA A 129 -2.52 -5.72 11.38
C ALA A 129 -1.48 -6.14 12.43
N ALA A 130 -1.08 -7.42 12.43
CA ALA A 130 -0.04 -7.94 13.32
C ALA A 130 1.39 -7.46 12.98
N ALA A 131 1.61 -6.91 11.78
CA ALA A 131 2.92 -6.44 11.32
C ALA A 131 3.25 -5.02 11.83
N GLU A 132 3.02 -4.74 13.11
CA GLU A 132 3.12 -3.39 13.70
C GLU A 132 4.48 -2.70 13.45
N HIS A 133 5.55 -3.49 13.39
CA HIS A 133 6.93 -3.03 13.16
C HIS A 133 7.22 -2.60 11.70
N LEU A 134 6.30 -2.87 10.78
CA LEU A 134 6.36 -2.45 9.37
C LEU A 134 5.37 -1.32 9.07
N LEU A 135 4.38 -1.11 9.94
CA LEU A 135 3.41 -0.02 9.80
C LEU A 135 4.06 1.34 10.10
N PRO A 136 3.42 2.46 9.70
CA PRO A 136 3.85 3.78 10.13
C PRO A 136 3.94 3.85 11.65
N SER A 137 4.83 4.71 12.17
CA SER A 137 4.95 4.92 13.61
C SER A 137 3.62 5.40 14.21
N LYS A 138 3.42 5.21 15.52
CA LYS A 138 2.19 5.66 16.20
C LYS A 138 1.87 7.14 15.95
N ALA A 139 2.89 7.99 15.91
CA ALA A 139 2.74 9.42 15.60
C ALA A 139 2.26 9.63 14.15
N GLU A 140 2.82 8.89 13.18
CA GLU A 140 2.41 8.98 11.78
C GLU A 140 1.01 8.42 11.56
N VAL A 141 0.65 7.32 12.21
CA VAL A 141 -0.70 6.72 12.11
C VAL A 141 -1.78 7.73 12.51
N VAL A 142 -1.54 8.61 13.49
CA VAL A 142 -2.49 9.68 13.85
C VAL A 142 -2.74 10.61 12.67
N ILE A 143 -1.70 11.00 11.93
CA ILE A 143 -1.81 11.86 10.75
C ILE A 143 -2.60 11.13 9.65
N TRP A 144 -2.29 9.87 9.41
CA TRP A 144 -3.03 9.05 8.43
C TRP A 144 -4.50 8.88 8.80
N ARG A 145 -4.81 8.69 10.09
CA ARG A 145 -6.18 8.60 10.61
C ARG A 145 -6.93 9.93 10.51
N SER A 146 -6.27 11.07 10.81
CA SER A 146 -6.87 12.39 10.59
C SER A 146 -7.19 12.66 9.12
N GLY A 147 -6.44 12.03 8.20
CA GLY A 147 -6.71 12.07 6.77
C GLY A 147 -7.80 11.10 6.31
N GLU A 148 -8.32 10.24 7.19
CA GLU A 148 -9.24 9.13 6.88
C GLU A 148 -8.66 8.14 5.85
N ARG A 149 -7.34 7.91 5.91
CA ARG A 149 -6.58 7.11 4.93
C ARG A 149 -6.12 5.76 5.47
N VAL A 150 -6.50 5.38 6.70
CA VAL A 150 -6.18 4.10 7.33
C VAL A 150 -7.46 3.53 7.91
N THR A 151 -7.76 2.26 7.63
CA THR A 151 -8.93 1.59 8.21
C THR A 151 -8.72 1.17 9.65
N GLY A 152 -9.83 0.78 10.29
CA GLY A 152 -9.77 -0.18 11.39
C GLY A 152 -9.20 -1.53 10.92
N VAL A 153 -8.94 -2.40 11.87
CA VAL A 153 -8.53 -3.78 11.59
C VAL A 153 -9.76 -4.56 11.08
N ILE A 154 -9.63 -5.23 9.92
CA ILE A 154 -10.74 -5.88 9.19
C ILE A 154 -10.48 -7.34 8.82
#